data_AF-A0A1I2T487-F1
#
_entry.id   AF-A0A1I2T487-F1
#
_cell.length_a   1.000
_cell.length_b   1.000
_cell.length_c   1.000
_cell.angle_alpha   90.00
_cell.angle_beta   90.00
_cell.angle_gamma   90.00
#
_symmetry.space_group_name_H-M   'P 1'
#
loop_
_entity.id
_entity.type
_entity.pdbx_description
1 polymer ?
#
loop_
_entity_poly.entity_id
_entity_poly.type
_entity_poly.pdbx_seq_one_letter_code
_entity_poly.pdbx_strand_id
1 'polypeptide(L)'
;MLIGQLKINGKDAYTTWGVSMDDTSLSALMTPPSVKAYIENNNRTEHGKRVITTSVFVDSRDLTLQINLTANDEQQFFERYASFCEELAKGILDIETSFQQGIVYHCLYQSCSQFSQFMRGIGKFVLKLTEPNPNKRN
;
A
#
# COMPACT_ATOMS: atom_id res chain seq x y z
N MET A 1 13.97 -12.57 -9.35
CA MET A 1 14.97 -11.61 -8.81
C MET A 1 14.17 -10.53 -8.11
N LEU A 2 14.41 -10.25 -6.82
CA LEU A 2 13.60 -9.31 -6.01
C LEU A 2 14.02 -7.84 -6.21
N ILE A 3 15.25 -7.61 -6.68
CA ILE A 3 15.77 -6.29 -7.04
C ILE A 3 14.90 -5.70 -8.16
N GLY A 4 14.50 -4.45 -7.99
CA GLY A 4 13.69 -3.67 -8.93
C GLY A 4 12.19 -3.92 -8.83
N GLN A 5 11.74 -4.88 -8.03
CA GLN A 5 10.32 -5.25 -7.98
C GLN A 5 9.45 -4.25 -7.24
N LEU A 6 9.98 -3.65 -6.17
CA LEU A 6 9.29 -2.70 -5.31
C LEU A 6 10.20 -1.48 -5.12
N LYS A 7 9.69 -0.30 -5.44
CA LYS A 7 10.31 0.96 -5.06
C LYS A 7 9.40 1.72 -4.12
N ILE A 8 10.00 2.36 -3.14
CA ILE A 8 9.34 3.23 -2.18
C ILE A 8 10.07 4.56 -2.22
N ASN A 9 9.35 5.65 -2.50
CA ASN A 9 9.89 7.01 -2.64
C ASN A 9 11.08 7.06 -3.62
N GLY A 10 10.96 6.36 -4.76
CA GLY A 10 11.98 6.27 -5.80
C GLY A 10 13.21 5.40 -5.47
N LYS A 11 13.30 4.85 -4.26
CA LYS A 11 14.39 3.95 -3.83
C LYS A 11 13.96 2.49 -3.99
N ASP A 12 14.88 1.64 -4.44
CA ASP A 12 14.66 0.20 -4.48
C ASP A 12 14.57 -0.35 -3.05
N ALA A 13 13.41 -0.93 -2.71
CA ALA A 13 13.10 -1.33 -1.34
C ALA A 13 13.96 -2.54 -0.90
N TYR A 14 14.29 -3.43 -1.84
CA TYR A 14 15.06 -4.63 -1.55
C TYR A 14 16.53 -4.32 -1.31
N THR A 15 17.14 -3.46 -2.14
CA THR A 15 18.56 -3.09 -1.93
C THR A 15 18.75 -2.16 -0.74
N THR A 16 17.80 -1.25 -0.49
CA THR A 16 17.92 -0.24 0.57
C THR A 16 17.63 -0.83 1.94
N TRP A 17 16.52 -1.54 2.09
CA TRP A 17 16.04 -2.03 3.39
C TRP A 17 15.89 -3.55 3.46
N GLY A 18 16.20 -4.30 2.39
CA GLY A 18 15.91 -5.74 2.36
C GLY A 18 14.41 -6.05 2.33
N VAL A 19 13.58 -5.07 1.94
CA VAL A 19 12.12 -5.15 1.96
C VAL A 19 11.62 -5.75 0.65
N SER A 20 10.74 -6.75 0.78
CA SER A 20 10.03 -7.39 -0.33
C SER A 20 8.54 -7.48 0.01
N MET A 21 7.68 -7.52 -1.00
CA MET A 21 6.24 -7.73 -0.85
C MET A 21 5.85 -9.16 -1.26
N ASP A 22 4.71 -9.63 -0.77
CA ASP A 22 4.10 -10.88 -1.22
C ASP A 22 3.02 -10.65 -2.30
N ASP A 23 2.55 -11.73 -2.92
CA ASP A 23 1.51 -11.70 -3.95
C ASP A 23 0.18 -11.13 -3.42
N THR A 24 -0.08 -11.30 -2.12
CA THR A 24 -1.24 -10.70 -1.43
C THR A 24 -1.20 -9.18 -1.51
N SER A 25 -0.03 -8.59 -1.25
CA SER A 25 0.18 -7.14 -1.27
C SER A 25 0.11 -6.57 -2.68
N LEU A 26 0.65 -7.30 -3.66
CA LEU A 26 0.47 -6.95 -5.07
C LEU A 26 -1.02 -6.95 -5.45
N SER A 27 -1.75 -7.98 -5.05
CA SER A 27 -3.20 -8.07 -5.29
C SER A 27 -3.95 -6.90 -4.65
N ALA A 28 -3.58 -6.50 -3.44
CA ALA A 28 -4.17 -5.34 -2.75
C ALA A 28 -3.92 -4.03 -3.52
N LEU A 29 -2.70 -3.82 -4.04
CA LEU A 29 -2.38 -2.65 -4.87
C LEU A 29 -3.20 -2.64 -6.16
N MET A 30 -3.33 -3.80 -6.83
CA MET A 30 -4.03 -3.95 -8.09
C MET A 30 -5.56 -3.92 -7.98
N THR A 31 -6.10 -4.07 -6.77
CA THR A 31 -7.55 -4.07 -6.54
C THR A 31 -8.15 -2.70 -6.88
N PRO A 32 -9.16 -2.60 -7.77
CA PRO A 32 -9.75 -1.32 -8.13
C PRO A 32 -10.28 -0.56 -6.91
N PRO A 33 -10.07 0.76 -6.83
CA PRO A 33 -10.62 1.58 -5.75
C PRO A 33 -12.15 1.64 -5.84
N SER A 34 -12.80 1.75 -4.68
CA SER A 34 -14.24 2.01 -4.60
C SER A 34 -14.59 3.38 -5.15
N VAL A 35 -15.78 3.51 -5.70
CA VAL A 35 -16.36 4.81 -6.05
C VAL A 35 -17.07 5.41 -4.85
N LYS A 36 -17.20 6.73 -4.84
CA LYS A 36 -18.01 7.44 -3.83
C LYS A 36 -19.45 6.94 -3.87
N ALA A 37 -20.09 6.92 -2.70
CA ALA A 37 -21.48 6.50 -2.57
C ALA A 37 -22.37 7.27 -3.55
N TYR A 38 -23.20 6.53 -4.30
CA TYR A 38 -24.15 7.12 -5.22
C TYR A 38 -25.25 7.86 -4.46
N ILE A 39 -25.74 8.95 -5.06
CA ILE A 39 -26.94 9.63 -4.56
C ILE A 39 -28.14 8.78 -4.95
N GLU A 40 -28.84 8.25 -3.94
CA GLU A 40 -30.01 7.41 -4.11
C GLU A 40 -31.24 7.99 -3.41
N ASN A 41 -32.41 7.77 -4.00
CA ASN A 41 -33.70 8.10 -3.40
C ASN A 41 -34.58 6.85 -3.43
N ASN A 42 -34.87 6.33 -2.23
CA ASN A 42 -35.74 5.19 -2.03
C ASN A 42 -37.11 5.67 -1.52
N ASN A 43 -38.01 5.90 -2.46
CA ASN A 43 -39.34 6.44 -2.18
C ASN A 43 -40.38 5.32 -2.12
N ARG A 44 -41.14 5.25 -1.02
CA ARG A 44 -42.26 4.32 -0.79
C ARG A 44 -43.28 4.30 -1.93
N THR A 45 -43.49 5.42 -2.61
CA THR A 45 -44.53 5.54 -3.65
C THR A 45 -44.09 5.00 -5.01
N GLU A 46 -42.83 4.54 -5.13
CA GLU A 46 -42.26 4.06 -6.38
C GLU A 46 -41.69 2.65 -6.18
N HIS A 47 -41.67 1.86 -7.25
CA HIS A 47 -41.00 0.58 -7.21
C HIS A 47 -39.49 0.77 -7.37
N GLY A 48 -38.72 0.11 -6.50
CA GLY A 48 -37.26 0.20 -6.52
C GLY A 48 -36.75 1.55 -5.99
N LYS A 49 -35.52 1.89 -6.34
CA LYS A 49 -34.85 3.14 -5.95
C LYS A 49 -34.34 3.89 -7.17
N ARG A 50 -34.39 5.22 -7.13
CA ARG A 50 -33.73 6.06 -8.14
C ARG A 50 -32.28 6.26 -7.72
N VAL A 51 -31.36 6.18 -8.68
CA VAL A 51 -29.92 6.40 -8.46
C VAL A 51 -29.41 7.39 -9.50
N ILE A 52 -28.71 8.43 -9.05
CA ILE A 52 -28.06 9.40 -9.96
C ILE A 52 -26.68 8.88 -10.31
N THR A 53 -26.44 8.55 -11.59
CA THR A 53 -25.18 7.96 -12.09
C THR A 53 -24.34 8.92 -12.94
N THR A 54 -24.73 10.20 -13.05
CA THR A 54 -24.12 11.15 -13.99
C THR A 54 -22.68 11.55 -13.66
N SER A 55 -22.24 11.43 -12.40
CA SER A 55 -20.89 11.83 -11.99
C SER A 55 -20.29 10.80 -11.04
N VAL A 56 -19.55 9.83 -11.60
CA VAL A 56 -18.85 8.80 -10.81
C VAL A 56 -17.48 9.35 -10.40
N PHE A 57 -17.25 9.45 -9.10
CA PHE A 57 -15.97 9.87 -8.53
C PHE A 57 -15.37 8.71 -7.74
N VAL A 58 -14.05 8.56 -7.82
CA VAL A 58 -13.30 7.57 -7.04
C VAL A 58 -13.18 8.06 -5.60
N ASP A 59 -13.36 7.16 -4.64
CA ASP A 59 -13.16 7.48 -3.22
C ASP A 59 -11.72 7.22 -2.79
N SER A 60 -11.31 7.74 -1.62
CA SER A 60 -10.05 7.29 -1.02
C SER A 60 -10.15 5.82 -0.65
N ARG A 61 -9.01 5.10 -0.65
CA ARG A 61 -8.99 3.71 -0.20
C ARG A 61 -7.94 3.47 0.87
N ASP A 62 -8.27 2.61 1.81
CA ASP A 62 -7.32 2.07 2.77
C ASP A 62 -6.74 0.76 2.23
N LEU A 63 -5.43 0.63 2.33
CA LEU A 63 -4.64 -0.48 1.84
C LEU A 63 -3.91 -1.12 3.01
N THR A 64 -3.82 -2.44 2.98
CA THR A 64 -2.99 -3.19 3.90
C THR A 64 -1.93 -3.93 3.11
N LEU A 65 -0.66 -3.59 3.30
CA LEU A 65 0.46 -4.22 2.61
C LEU A 65 1.27 -5.04 3.59
N GLN A 66 1.50 -6.30 3.25
CA GLN A 66 2.41 -7.19 3.96
C GLN A 66 3.79 -7.11 3.32
N ILE A 67 4.77 -6.71 4.12
CA ILE A 67 6.16 -6.64 3.69
C ILE A 67 7.02 -7.56 4.54
N ASN A 68 8.06 -8.10 3.93
CA ASN A 68 9.07 -8.92 4.59
C ASN A 68 10.41 -8.17 4.51
N LEU A 69 10.96 -7.85 5.67
CA LEU A 69 12.32 -7.32 5.81
C LEU A 69 13.26 -8.51 6.02
N THR A 70 14.26 -8.61 5.15
CA THR A 70 15.28 -9.66 5.18
C THR A 70 16.66 -9.05 5.39
N ALA A 71 17.48 -9.71 6.21
CA ALA A 71 18.87 -9.32 6.49
C ALA A 71 19.72 -10.58 6.70
N ASN A 72 21.03 -10.46 6.46
CA ASN A 72 21.96 -11.58 6.61
C ASN A 72 22.29 -11.86 8.09
N ASP A 73 22.23 -10.83 8.93
CA ASP A 73 22.55 -10.88 10.35
C ASP A 73 21.67 -9.89 11.14
N GLU A 74 21.73 -9.99 12.47
CA GLU A 74 20.91 -9.18 13.38
C GLU A 74 21.30 -7.70 13.37
N GLN A 75 22.58 -7.37 13.24
CA GLN A 75 23.03 -5.99 13.20
C GLN A 75 22.47 -5.28 11.96
N GLN A 76 22.63 -5.89 10.79
CA GLN A 76 22.08 -5.40 9.54
C GLN A 76 20.55 -5.32 9.59
N PHE A 77 19.88 -6.25 10.27
CA PHE A 77 18.43 -6.20 10.46
C PHE A 77 18.02 -4.91 11.18
N PHE A 78 18.66 -4.59 12.30
CA PHE A 78 18.33 -3.38 13.06
C PHE A 78 18.70 -2.09 12.31
N GLU A 79 19.82 -2.06 11.59
CA GLU A 79 20.21 -0.92 10.75
C GLU A 79 19.17 -0.66 9.64
N ARG A 80 18.77 -1.70 8.91
CA ARG A 80 17.72 -1.61 7.87
C ARG A 80 16.38 -1.24 8.45
N TYR A 81 16.01 -1.84 9.58
CA TYR A 81 14.77 -1.55 10.27
C TYR A 81 14.70 -0.09 10.72
N ALA A 82 15.76 0.43 11.35
CA ALA A 82 15.82 1.82 11.78
C ALA A 82 15.70 2.79 10.60
N SER A 83 16.45 2.55 9.52
CA SER A 83 16.36 3.35 8.29
C SER A 83 14.98 3.28 7.64
N PHE A 84 14.32 2.11 7.67
CA PHE A 84 12.97 1.96 7.16
C PHE A 84 11.95 2.71 8.01
N CYS A 85 12.09 2.69 9.34
CA CYS A 85 11.27 3.50 10.25
C CYS A 85 11.40 5.00 9.99
N GLU A 86 12.61 5.50 9.69
CA GLU A 86 12.81 6.91 9.29
C GLU A 86 12.06 7.26 8.00
N GLU A 87 12.02 6.34 7.03
CA GLU A 87 11.27 6.54 5.79
C GLU A 87 9.75 6.53 6.06
N LEU A 88 9.26 5.59 6.88
CA LEU A 88 7.85 5.56 7.32
C LEU A 88 7.46 6.81 8.11
N ALA A 89 8.36 7.36 8.92
CA ALA A 89 8.11 8.55 9.74
C ALA A 89 7.87 9.82 8.90
N LYS A 90 8.26 9.84 7.62
CA LYS A 90 7.90 10.90 6.68
C LYS A 90 6.40 10.92 6.35
N GLY A 91 5.70 9.82 6.62
CA GLY A 91 4.25 9.68 6.41
C GLY A 91 3.84 9.48 4.95
N ILE A 92 4.64 9.91 3.98
CA ILE A 92 4.34 9.76 2.54
C ILE A 92 5.14 8.59 1.97
N LEU A 93 4.45 7.69 1.28
CA LEU A 93 5.00 6.53 0.60
C LEU A 93 4.49 6.47 -0.83
N ASP A 94 5.34 6.86 -1.76
CA ASP A 94 5.13 6.65 -3.19
C ASP A 94 5.62 5.24 -3.54
N ILE A 95 4.66 4.35 -3.82
CA ILE A 95 4.95 2.94 -4.07
C ILE A 95 4.89 2.69 -5.58
N GLU A 96 5.95 2.10 -6.12
CA GLU A 96 6.02 1.66 -7.52
C GLU A 96 6.35 0.16 -7.56
N THR A 97 5.82 -0.54 -8.56
CA THR A 97 6.11 -1.95 -8.76
C THR A 97 6.59 -2.22 -10.17
N SER A 98 7.46 -3.21 -10.35
CA SER A 98 7.89 -3.62 -11.70
C SER A 98 6.75 -4.25 -12.52
N PHE A 99 5.70 -4.72 -11.84
CA PHE A 99 4.54 -5.38 -12.46
C PHE A 99 3.60 -4.38 -13.14
N GLN A 100 3.61 -3.12 -12.69
CA GLN A 100 2.82 -2.03 -13.26
C GLN A 100 3.71 -0.83 -13.57
N GLN A 101 4.30 -0.85 -14.76
CA GLN A 101 5.21 0.21 -15.19
C GLN A 101 4.47 1.54 -15.35
N GLY A 102 5.04 2.61 -14.79
CA GLY A 102 4.50 3.97 -14.90
C GLY A 102 3.35 4.27 -13.94
N ILE A 103 3.02 3.37 -13.01
CA ILE A 103 2.00 3.58 -11.98
C ILE A 103 2.68 3.81 -10.62
N VAL A 104 2.43 4.98 -10.05
CA VAL A 104 2.80 5.36 -8.69
C VAL A 104 1.53 5.33 -7.82
N TYR A 105 1.63 4.63 -6.71
CA TYR A 105 0.61 4.62 -5.66
C TYR A 105 1.02 5.64 -4.60
N HIS A 106 0.31 6.76 -4.52
CA HIS A 106 0.59 7.81 -3.54
C HIS A 106 -0.12 7.49 -2.22
N CYS A 107 0.60 6.87 -1.30
CA CYS A 107 0.05 6.37 -0.05
C CYS A 107 0.52 7.21 1.14
N LEU A 108 -0.35 7.32 2.15
CA LEU A 108 -0.05 7.87 3.46
C LEU A 108 0.06 6.72 4.46
N TYR A 109 1.18 6.64 5.17
CA TYR A 109 1.40 5.68 6.24
C TYR A 109 0.56 6.04 7.47
N GLN A 110 -0.26 5.10 7.94
CA GLN A 110 -1.04 5.27 9.16
C GLN A 110 -0.41 4.54 10.35
N SER A 111 -0.14 3.24 10.19
CA SER A 111 0.37 2.39 11.26
C SER A 111 0.96 1.10 10.71
N CYS A 112 1.73 0.41 11.54
CA CYS A 112 2.31 -0.89 11.23
C CYS A 112 2.03 -1.84 12.39
N SER A 113 1.49 -3.03 12.10
CA SER A 113 1.44 -4.13 13.05
C SER A 113 2.54 -5.14 12.72
N GLN A 114 3.30 -5.54 13.73
CA GLN A 114 4.34 -6.55 13.58
C GLN A 114 3.73 -7.96 13.64
N PHE A 115 4.02 -8.77 12.63
CA PHE A 115 3.70 -10.19 12.61
C PHE A 115 4.99 -10.95 12.94
N SER A 116 5.08 -11.54 14.13
CA SER A 116 6.13 -12.46 14.60
C SER A 116 7.57 -12.15 14.15
N GLN A 117 8.41 -11.63 15.04
CA GLN A 117 9.86 -11.64 14.82
C GLN A 117 10.34 -13.09 14.75
N PHE A 118 10.83 -13.53 13.60
CA PHE A 118 11.71 -14.68 13.57
C PHE A 118 13.12 -14.13 13.84
N MET A 119 13.68 -14.42 15.01
CA MET A 119 15.04 -13.99 15.47
C MET A 119 16.19 -14.57 14.60
N ARG A 120 16.01 -14.64 13.28
CA ARG A 120 16.93 -15.19 12.28
C ARG A 120 17.03 -14.28 11.05
N GLY A 121 16.89 -12.97 11.24
CA GLY A 121 17.06 -11.97 10.15
C GLY A 121 15.86 -11.77 9.23
N ILE A 122 14.66 -12.27 9.60
CA ILE A 122 13.43 -12.05 8.82
C ILE A 122 12.34 -11.45 9.72
N GLY A 123 11.83 -10.29 9.34
CA GLY A 123 10.71 -9.61 10.00
C GLY A 123 9.53 -9.44 9.05
N LYS A 124 8.34 -9.86 9.48
CA LYS A 124 7.10 -9.60 8.73
C LYS A 124 6.36 -8.42 9.33
N PHE A 125 6.01 -7.47 8.48
CA PHE A 125 5.33 -6.24 8.86
C PHE A 125 4.08 -6.07 8.02
N VAL A 126 3.03 -5.56 8.65
CA VAL A 126 1.76 -5.25 8.00
C VAL A 126 1.53 -3.76 8.11
N LEU A 127 1.73 -3.06 6.99
CA LEU A 127 1.53 -1.63 6.86
C LEU A 127 0.07 -1.34 6.55
N LYS A 128 -0.54 -0.44 7.33
CA LYS A 128 -1.83 0.18 7.01
C LYS A 128 -1.57 1.54 6.39
N LEU A 129 -2.06 1.69 5.17
CA LEU A 129 -1.84 2.85 4.33
C LEU A 129 -3.19 3.41 3.87
N THR A 130 -3.24 4.70 3.60
CA THR A 130 -4.37 5.32 2.92
C THR A 130 -3.90 5.96 1.63
N GLU A 131 -4.55 5.62 0.53
CA GLU A 131 -4.37 6.32 -0.73
C GLU A 131 -5.50 7.36 -0.88
N PRO A 132 -5.22 8.66 -0.63
CA PRO A 132 -6.25 9.69 -0.61
C PRO A 132 -6.87 9.94 -1.99
N ASN A 133 -6.09 9.76 -3.06
CA ASN A 133 -6.59 9.93 -4.42
C ASN A 133 -6.09 8.80 -5.33
N PRO A 134 -6.84 7.70 -5.44
CA PRO A 134 -6.47 6.56 -6.28
C PRO A 134 -6.53 6.82 -7.79
N ASN A 135 -7.05 7.98 -8.22
CA ASN A 135 -7.08 8.38 -9.62
C ASN A 135 -5.80 9.12 -10.04
N LYS A 136 -4.98 9.57 -9.07
CA LYS A 136 -3.67 10.16 -9.35
C LYS A 136 -2.61 9.06 -9.31
N ARG A 137 -2.09 8.67 -10.48
CA ARG A 137 -1.12 7.57 -10.65
C ARG A 137 0.24 7.99 -11.17
N ASN A 138 0.37 9.24 -11.59
CA ASN A 138 1.59 10.00 -11.88
C ASN A 138 1.16 11.42 -12.26
#